data_AF-A0A3D4IHT4-F1
#
_entry.id   AF-A0A3D4IHT4-F1
#
_cell.length_a   1.000
_cell.length_b   1.000
_cell.length_c   1.000
_cell.angle_alpha   90.00
_cell.angle_beta   90.00
_cell.angle_gamma   90.00
#
_symmetry.space_group_name_H-M   'P 1'
#
loop_
_entity.id
_entity.type
_entity.pdbx_description
1 polymer ?
#
loop_
_entity_poly.entity_id
_entity_poly.type
_entity_poly.pdbx_seq_one_letter_code
_entity_poly.pdbx_strand_id
1 'polypeptide(L)'
;DQQTEQFGKLQSMMTPLESTKQLYFLRNESPDLYQRFQREQWLELQSQRLAVKIRLSAESEQRSQMMNELRKTLGNIFDLRLENQRDEIQQLNNQLILLRSRLRDKEMARERIIQQRLEELLQGQ
;
A
#
# COMPACT_ATOMS: atom_id res chain seq x y z
N ASP A 1 -4.95 18.20 -10.33
CA ASP A 1 -5.77 17.02 -10.02
C ASP A 1 -6.32 17.04 -8.60
N GLN A 2 -7.58 17.44 -8.47
CA GLN A 2 -8.28 17.46 -7.18
C GLN A 2 -8.47 16.05 -6.58
N GLN A 3 -8.43 15.00 -7.42
CA GLN A 3 -8.49 13.61 -6.96
C GLN A 3 -7.21 13.17 -6.23
N THR A 4 -6.03 13.61 -6.67
CA THR A 4 -4.74 13.30 -6.03
C THR A 4 -4.60 14.00 -4.67
N GLU A 5 -5.13 15.22 -4.55
CA GLU A 5 -5.22 15.93 -3.27
C GLU A 5 -6.21 15.30 -2.29
N GLN A 6 -7.35 14.80 -2.78
CA GLN A 6 -8.32 14.08 -1.94
C GLN A 6 -7.79 12.72 -1.49
N PHE A 7 -7.06 12.00 -2.35
CA PHE A 7 -6.41 10.74 -1.99
C PHE A 7 -5.31 10.96 -0.93
N GLY A 8 -4.48 12.00 -1.09
CA GLY A 8 -3.48 12.37 -0.09
C GLY A 8 -4.08 12.78 1.26
N LYS A 9 -5.24 13.46 1.26
CA LYS A 9 -5.99 13.80 2.49
C LYS A 9 -6.62 12.58 3.15
N LEU A 10 -7.12 11.62 2.39
CA LEU A 10 -7.67 10.36 2.93
C LEU A 10 -6.57 9.49 3.57
N GLN A 11 -5.39 9.41 2.94
CA GLN A 11 -4.23 8.70 3.51
C GLN A 11 -3.69 9.37 4.79
N SER A 12 -3.75 10.70 4.85
CA SER A 12 -3.46 11.51 6.06
C SER A 12 -4.49 11.33 7.18
N MET A 13 -5.67 10.78 6.91
CA MET A 13 -6.78 10.64 7.85
C MET A 13 -7.09 9.18 8.22
N MET A 14 -6.19 8.24 7.96
CA MET A 14 -6.39 6.87 8.44
C MET A 14 -6.37 6.82 9.96
N THR A 15 -7.56 6.80 10.53
CA THR A 15 -7.77 6.63 11.97
C THR A 15 -7.27 5.25 12.40
N PRO A 16 -6.84 5.07 13.67
CA PRO A 16 -6.37 3.78 14.19
C PRO A 16 -7.31 2.58 13.96
N LEU A 17 -8.61 2.85 13.74
CA LEU A 17 -9.62 1.82 13.48
C LEU A 17 -9.53 1.23 12.05
N GLU A 18 -9.19 2.02 11.03
CA GLU A 18 -9.02 1.51 9.65
C GLU A 18 -7.77 0.62 9.52
N SER A 19 -6.74 0.94 10.31
CA SER A 19 -5.49 0.19 10.43
C SER A 19 -5.71 -1.28 10.84
N THR A 20 -6.70 -1.58 11.69
CA THR A 20 -6.89 -2.94 12.23
C THR A 20 -7.51 -3.93 11.25
N LYS A 21 -8.45 -3.50 10.39
CA LYS A 21 -9.00 -4.37 9.33
C LYS A 21 -7.99 -4.62 8.21
N GLN A 22 -7.20 -3.62 7.83
CA GLN A 22 -6.10 -3.79 6.88
C GLN A 22 -5.00 -4.70 7.44
N LEU A 23 -4.65 -4.60 8.72
CA LEU A 23 -3.67 -5.48 9.37
C LEU A 23 -4.05 -6.97 9.26
N TYR A 24 -5.33 -7.31 9.44
CA TYR A 24 -5.80 -8.70 9.32
C TYR A 24 -5.74 -9.21 7.87
N PHE A 25 -6.06 -8.36 6.90
CA PHE A 25 -6.01 -8.71 5.48
C PHE A 25 -4.55 -8.85 4.99
N LEU A 26 -3.69 -7.88 5.32
CA LEU A 26 -2.27 -7.88 4.97
C LEU A 26 -1.50 -9.05 5.59
N ARG A 27 -1.80 -9.40 6.86
CA ARG A 27 -1.14 -10.53 7.55
C ARG A 27 -1.32 -11.86 6.83
N ASN A 28 -2.48 -12.10 6.24
CA ASN A 28 -2.84 -13.41 5.68
C ASN A 28 -2.55 -13.51 4.18
N GLU A 29 -2.61 -12.40 3.43
CA GLU A 29 -2.41 -12.43 1.98
C GLU A 29 -1.00 -12.01 1.54
N SER A 30 -0.26 -11.24 2.35
CA SER A 30 1.05 -10.72 1.95
C SER A 30 1.94 -10.40 3.16
N PRO A 31 2.73 -11.38 3.64
CA PRO A 31 3.60 -11.21 4.81
C PRO A 31 4.59 -10.03 4.70
N ASP A 32 5.07 -9.74 3.49
CA ASP A 32 5.98 -8.62 3.22
C ASP A 32 5.30 -7.25 3.43
N LEU A 33 4.08 -7.09 2.91
CA LEU A 33 3.28 -5.88 3.13
C LEU A 33 2.93 -5.69 4.61
N TYR A 34 2.66 -6.79 5.32
CA TYR A 34 2.44 -6.75 6.75
C TYR A 34 3.67 -6.25 7.53
N GLN A 35 4.87 -6.72 7.20
CA GLN A 35 6.11 -6.25 7.83
C GLN A 35 6.38 -4.78 7.57
N ARG A 36 6.20 -4.33 6.32
CA ARG A 36 6.33 -2.92 5.93
C ARG A 36 5.38 -2.02 6.72
N PHE A 37 4.12 -2.44 6.81
CA PHE A 37 3.11 -1.73 7.59
C PHE A 37 3.46 -1.67 9.09
N GLN A 38 3.91 -2.78 9.70
CA GLN A 38 4.34 -2.79 11.09
C GLN A 38 5.49 -1.80 11.35
N ARG A 39 6.43 -1.70 10.41
CA ARG A 39 7.56 -0.76 10.51
C ARG A 39 7.09 0.71 10.46
N GLU A 40 6.15 1.02 9.57
CA GLU A 40 5.53 2.36 9.51
C GLU A 40 4.80 2.72 10.82
N GLN A 41 3.99 1.79 11.35
CA GLN A 41 3.26 2.01 12.61
C GLN A 41 4.19 2.21 13.79
N TRP A 42 5.31 1.48 13.84
CA TRP A 42 6.31 1.65 14.88
C TRP A 42 6.94 3.05 14.84
N LEU A 43 7.32 3.54 13.65
CA LEU A 43 7.88 4.88 13.48
C LEU A 43 6.87 5.98 13.83
N GLU A 44 5.61 5.82 13.46
CA GLU A 44 4.52 6.75 13.81
C GLU A 44 4.33 6.82 15.33
N LEU A 45 4.40 5.69 16.03
CA LEU A 45 4.35 5.68 17.49
C LEU A 45 5.55 6.43 18.11
N GLN A 46 6.76 6.26 17.54
CA GLN A 46 7.93 7.00 18.03
C GLN A 46 7.78 8.50 17.79
N SER A 47 7.27 8.93 16.64
CA SER A 47 7.06 10.34 16.31
C SER A 47 6.08 11.00 17.30
N GLN A 48 4.97 10.31 17.63
CA GLN A 48 3.99 10.78 18.61
C GLN A 48 4.59 10.90 20.01
N ARG A 49 5.38 9.91 20.44
CA ARG A 49 6.08 9.95 21.73
C ARG A 49 7.05 11.12 21.80
N LEU A 50 7.83 11.37 20.74
CA LEU A 50 8.71 12.53 20.65
C LEU A 50 7.93 13.85 20.71
N ALA A 51 6.82 13.96 20.00
CA ALA A 51 5.98 15.16 20.00
C ALA A 51 5.41 15.47 21.40
N VAL A 52 5.02 14.46 22.17
CA VAL A 52 4.60 14.63 23.57
C VAL A 52 5.76 15.14 24.43
N LYS A 53 6.95 14.53 24.34
CA LYS A 53 8.13 14.97 25.10
C LYS A 53 8.53 16.42 24.79
N ILE A 54 8.51 16.81 23.51
CA ILE A 54 8.82 18.17 23.06
C ILE A 54 7.83 19.19 23.66
N ARG A 55 6.53 18.86 23.72
CA ARG A 55 5.50 19.75 24.28
C ARG A 55 5.64 19.94 25.79
N LEU A 56 6.16 18.95 26.49
CA LEU A 56 6.34 18.97 27.96
C LEU A 56 7.71 19.50 28.40
N SER A 57 8.66 19.69 27.48
CA SER A 57 10.00 20.18 27.79
C SER A 57 10.03 21.70 27.97
N ALA A 58 10.55 22.16 29.11
CA ALA A 58 10.75 23.57 29.42
C ALA A 58 12.10 24.13 28.92
N GLU A 59 13.07 23.25 28.63
CA GLU A 59 14.43 23.64 28.24
C GLU A 59 14.57 23.80 26.72
N SER A 60 15.08 24.95 26.27
CA SER A 60 15.13 25.32 24.84
C SER A 60 16.11 24.47 24.01
N GLU A 61 17.23 24.05 24.59
CA GLU A 61 18.27 23.31 23.88
C GLU A 61 17.90 21.83 23.68
N GLN A 62 17.46 21.15 24.75
CA GLN A 62 16.92 19.78 24.66
C GLN A 62 15.70 19.73 23.72
N ARG A 63 14.83 20.74 23.77
CA ARG A 63 13.69 20.87 22.87
C ARG A 63 14.13 21.00 21.40
N SER A 64 15.18 21.75 21.11
CA SER A 64 15.73 21.89 19.76
C SER A 64 16.32 20.59 19.23
N GLN A 65 17.05 19.83 20.06
CA GLN A 65 17.58 18.52 19.69
C GLN A 65 16.45 17.53 19.38
N MET A 66 15.43 17.46 20.25
CA MET A 66 14.26 16.61 20.03
C MET A 66 13.46 17.02 18.78
N MET A 67 13.36 18.31 18.47
CA MET A 67 12.73 18.79 17.22
C MET A 67 13.48 18.32 15.97
N ASN A 68 14.82 18.33 16.00
CA ASN A 68 15.63 17.81 14.89
C ASN A 68 15.46 16.31 14.72
N GLU A 69 15.41 15.56 15.82
CA GLU A 69 15.14 14.12 15.81
C GLU A 69 13.73 13.81 15.29
N LEU A 70 12.72 14.57 15.70
CA LEU A 70 11.36 14.45 15.20
C LEU A 70 11.30 14.71 13.70
N ARG A 71 11.96 15.78 13.21
CA ARG A 71 12.04 16.08 11.78
C ARG A 71 12.68 14.93 10.98
N LYS A 72 13.79 14.38 11.48
CA LYS A 72 14.45 13.22 10.86
C LYS A 72 13.54 12.00 10.84
N THR A 73 12.83 11.74 11.94
CA THR A 73 11.90 10.61 12.05
C THR A 73 10.74 10.74 11.07
N LEU A 74 10.14 11.92 10.96
CA LEU A 74 9.08 12.20 10.00
C LEU A 74 9.57 12.08 8.54
N GLY A 75 10.78 12.54 8.25
CA GLY A 75 11.43 12.33 6.94
C GLY A 75 11.56 10.84 6.60
N ASN A 76 12.09 10.04 7.53
CA ASN A 76 12.22 8.60 7.33
C ASN A 76 10.87 7.90 7.12
N ILE A 77 9.81 8.32 7.82
CA ILE A 77 8.44 7.79 7.62
C ILE A 77 7.97 8.10 6.19
N PHE A 78 8.18 9.33 5.74
CA PHE A 78 7.77 9.76 4.41
C PHE A 78 8.50 8.99 3.31
N ASP A 79 9.82 8.87 3.42
CA ASP A 79 10.64 8.12 2.44
C ASP A 79 10.24 6.64 2.38
N LEU A 80 10.00 6.01 3.55
CA LEU A 80 9.55 4.63 3.63
C LEU A 80 8.19 4.43 2.96
N ARG A 81 7.24 5.35 3.19
CA ARG A 81 5.92 5.32 2.54
C ARG A 81 6.04 5.46 1.03
N LEU A 82 6.90 6.34 0.54
CA LEU A 82 7.14 6.50 -0.90
C LEU A 82 7.77 5.25 -1.52
N GLU A 83 8.71 4.62 -0.85
CA GLU A 83 9.31 3.35 -1.29
C GLU A 83 8.25 2.25 -1.38
N ASN A 84 7.42 2.10 -0.34
CA ASN A 84 6.33 1.13 -0.33
C ASN A 84 5.32 1.37 -1.47
N GLN A 85 4.95 2.62 -1.73
CA GLN A 85 4.07 2.97 -2.85
C GLN A 85 4.68 2.65 -4.21
N ARG A 86 5.99 2.86 -4.40
CA ARG A 86 6.69 2.50 -5.64
C ARG A 86 6.66 1.00 -5.88
N ASP A 87 6.90 0.22 -4.82
CA ASP A 87 6.86 -1.24 -4.90
C ASP A 87 5.46 -1.76 -5.19
N GLU A 88 4.43 -1.18 -4.57
CA GLU A 88 3.02 -1.52 -4.85
C GLU A 88 2.66 -1.24 -6.31
N ILE A 89 3.06 -0.07 -6.84
CA ILE A 89 2.87 0.27 -8.26
C ILE A 89 3.55 -0.76 -9.17
N GLN A 90 4.77 -1.18 -8.84
CA GLN A 90 5.49 -2.19 -9.61
C GLN A 90 4.77 -3.55 -9.58
N GLN A 91 4.27 -3.98 -8.43
CA GLN A 91 3.51 -5.22 -8.29
C GLN A 91 2.21 -5.19 -9.10
N LEU A 92 1.44 -4.10 -9.02
CA LEU A 92 0.21 -3.91 -9.79
C LEU A 92 0.46 -3.89 -11.29
N ASN A 93 1.56 -3.27 -11.74
CA ASN A 93 1.96 -3.29 -13.15
C ASN A 93 2.27 -4.72 -13.63
N ASN A 94 2.96 -5.52 -12.82
CA ASN A 94 3.21 -6.92 -13.16
C ASN A 94 1.91 -7.73 -13.27
N GLN A 95 0.98 -7.53 -12.35
CA GLN A 95 -0.34 -8.17 -12.41
C GLN A 95 -1.11 -7.74 -13.67
N LEU A 96 -1.06 -6.47 -14.03
CA LEU A 96 -1.69 -5.94 -15.24
C LEU A 96 -1.11 -6.56 -16.52
N ILE A 97 0.22 -6.73 -16.58
CA ILE A 97 0.90 -7.39 -17.70
C ILE A 97 0.41 -8.83 -17.86
N LEU A 98 0.33 -9.59 -16.76
CA LEU A 98 -0.17 -10.96 -16.78
C LEU A 98 -1.63 -11.03 -17.22
N LEU A 99 -2.47 -10.12 -16.71
CA LEU A 99 -3.88 -10.07 -17.07
C LEU A 99 -4.08 -9.78 -18.57
N ARG A 100 -3.31 -8.81 -19.10
CA ARG A 100 -3.29 -8.48 -20.53
C ARG A 100 -2.80 -9.65 -21.38
N SER A 101 -1.81 -10.41 -20.92
CA SER A 101 -1.37 -11.62 -21.62
C SER A 101 -2.50 -12.65 -21.71
N ARG A 102 -3.15 -12.95 -20.58
CA ARG A 102 -4.27 -13.91 -20.54
C ARG A 102 -5.45 -13.48 -21.41
N LEU A 103 -5.71 -12.17 -21.50
CA LEU A 103 -6.74 -11.64 -22.38
C LEU A 103 -6.40 -11.92 -23.85
N ARG A 104 -5.17 -11.61 -24.27
CA ARG A 104 -4.70 -11.89 -25.64
C ARG A 104 -4.75 -13.38 -25.96
N ASP A 105 -4.35 -14.25 -25.04
CA ASP A 105 -4.40 -15.70 -25.23
C ASP A 105 -5.85 -16.17 -25.46
N LYS A 106 -6.82 -15.62 -24.72
CA LYS A 106 -8.25 -15.90 -24.92
C LYS A 106 -8.76 -15.38 -26.26
N GLU A 107 -8.35 -14.19 -26.67
CA GLU A 107 -8.72 -13.61 -27.97
C GLU A 107 -8.19 -14.46 -29.13
N MET A 108 -6.93 -14.92 -29.04
CA MET A 108 -6.34 -15.81 -30.03
C MET A 108 -7.01 -17.19 -30.06
N ALA A 109 -7.41 -17.71 -28.90
CA ALA A 109 -8.11 -18.98 -28.78
C ALA A 109 -9.59 -18.91 -29.16
N ARG A 110 -10.13 -17.73 -29.46
CA ARG A 110 -11.57 -17.49 -29.69
C ARG A 110 -12.17 -18.50 -30.65
N GLU A 111 -11.59 -18.64 -31.84
CA GLU A 111 -12.17 -19.48 -32.88
C GLU A 111 -12.11 -20.97 -32.52
N ARG A 112 -11.03 -21.41 -31.87
CA ARG A 112 -10.91 -22.78 -31.35
C ARG A 112 -11.96 -23.06 -30.27
N ILE A 113 -12.16 -22.13 -29.34
CA ILE A 113 -13.15 -22.26 -28.26
C ILE A 113 -14.57 -22.33 -28.84
N ILE A 114 -14.87 -21.47 -29.83
CA ILE A 114 -16.16 -21.49 -30.52
C ILE A 114 -16.36 -22.81 -31.23
N GLN A 115 -15.36 -23.28 -31.99
CA GLN A 115 -15.44 -24.54 -32.74
C GLN A 115 -15.64 -25.75 -31.82
N GLN A 116 -14.85 -25.85 -30.73
CA GLN A 116 -15.03 -26.90 -29.73
C GLN A 116 -16.43 -26.87 -29.13
N ARG A 117 -16.94 -25.68 -28.81
CA ARG A 117 -18.28 -25.54 -28.24
C ARG A 117 -19.37 -25.90 -29.25
N LEU A 118 -19.17 -25.58 -30.52
CA LEU A 118 -20.03 -25.97 -31.63
C LEU A 118 -20.10 -27.50 -31.74
N GLU A 119 -18.95 -28.18 -31.72
CA GLU A 119 -18.87 -29.64 -31.76
C GLU A 119 -19.55 -30.29 -30.55
N GLU A 120 -19.31 -29.79 -29.33
CA GLU A 120 -19.99 -30.27 -28.11
C GLU A 120 -21.52 -30.14 -28.19
N LEU A 121 -22.02 -29.04 -28.76
CA LEU A 121 -23.46 -28.80 -28.88
C LEU A 121 -24.11 -29.60 -30.01
N LEU A 122 -23.38 -29.86 -31.11
CA LEU A 122 -23.87 -30.60 -32.26
C LEU A 122 -23.72 -32.12 -32.10
N GLN A 123 -22.72 -32.58 -31.35
CA GLN A 123 -22.54 -33.98 -30.96
C GLN A 123 -23.27 -34.33 -29.66
N GLY A 124 -24.05 -33.38 -29.12
CA GLY A 124 -25.01 -33.59 -28.04
C GLY A 124 -26.31 -34.25 -28.52
N GLN A 125 -26.17 -35.41 -29.19
CA GLN A 125 -27.05 -36.59 -29.15
C GLN A 125 -26.17 -37.83 -29.34
#